data_AF-A0AAT9HB95-F1
#
_entry.id   AF-A0AAT9HB95-F1
#
_cell.length_a   1.000
_cell.length_b   1.000
_cell.length_c   1.000
_cell.angle_alpha   90.00
_cell.angle_beta   90.00
_cell.angle_gamma   90.00
#
_symmetry.space_group_name_H-M   'P 1'
#
loop_
_entity.id
_entity.type
_entity.pdbx_description
1 polymer ?
#
loop_
_entity_poly.entity_id
_entity_poly.type
_entity_poly.pdbx_seq_one_letter_code
_entity_poly.pdbx_strand_id
1 'polypeptide(L)'
;MPDGIDEIRRVVTVFRELRDGITTDGRTKLKSPSGTLSTAEAISVVTGGLALAAHFGDGVLRAGDVAAGILGAVVRDPAADRVVWREYLETVVRERDGWADFYRACREVSG
;
A
#
# COMPACT_ATOMS: atom_id res chain seq x y z
N MET A 1 6.34 16.43 -7.57
CA MET A 1 6.55 15.16 -6.85
C MET A 1 5.51 15.07 -5.76
N PRO A 2 4.98 13.88 -5.43
CA PRO A 2 4.04 13.72 -4.32
C PRO A 2 4.67 14.26 -3.03
N ASP A 3 3.87 14.89 -2.18
CA ASP A 3 4.28 15.29 -0.84
C ASP A 3 4.29 14.05 0.08
N GLY A 4 5.05 14.05 1.17
CA GLY A 4 5.06 12.93 2.12
C GLY A 4 3.68 12.64 2.71
N ILE A 5 2.80 13.65 2.77
CA ILE A 5 1.39 13.48 3.12
C ILE A 5 0.63 12.58 2.12
N ASP A 6 1.00 12.59 0.83
CA ASP A 6 0.34 11.77 -0.18
C ASP A 6 0.59 10.27 0.05
N GLU A 7 1.77 9.90 0.55
CA GLU A 7 2.05 8.51 0.91
C GLU A 7 1.24 8.04 2.12
N ILE A 8 1.01 8.92 3.09
CA ILE A 8 0.11 8.62 4.22
C ILE A 8 -1.31 8.36 3.69
N ARG A 9 -1.79 9.20 2.76
CA ARG A 9 -3.11 9.00 2.13
C ARG A 9 -3.16 7.68 1.37
N ARG A 10 -2.13 7.35 0.58
CA ARG A 10 -2.04 6.08 -0.16
C ARG A 10 -2.12 4.88 0.78
N VAL A 11 -1.34 4.85 1.87
CA VAL A 11 -1.39 3.77 2.88
C VAL A 11 -2.80 3.61 3.43
N VAL A 12 -3.43 4.69 3.88
CA VAL A 12 -4.77 4.66 4.45
C VAL A 12 -5.81 4.20 3.42
N THR A 13 -5.72 4.68 2.17
CA THR A 13 -6.61 4.26 1.09
C THR A 13 -6.48 2.76 0.82
N VAL A 14 -5.26 2.23 0.67
CA VAL A 14 -5.04 0.80 0.44
C VAL A 14 -5.66 -0.04 1.56
N PHE A 15 -5.41 0.34 2.81
CA PHE A 15 -5.93 -0.39 3.97
C PHE A 15 -7.45 -0.37 4.01
N ARG A 16 -8.06 0.79 3.75
CA ARG A 16 -9.52 0.94 3.76
C ARG A 16 -10.16 0.12 2.65
N GLU A 17 -9.63 0.21 1.42
CA GLU A 17 -10.23 -0.47 0.27
C GLU A 17 -10.18 -2.00 0.41
N LEU A 18 -9.04 -2.53 0.83
CA LEU A 18 -8.87 -3.98 1.02
C LEU A 18 -9.67 -4.51 2.22
N ARG A 19 -9.72 -3.75 3.32
CA ARG A 19 -10.51 -4.11 4.51
C ARG A 19 -12.01 -4.09 4.22
N ASP A 20 -12.48 -3.06 3.52
CA ASP A 20 -13.90 -2.86 3.25
C ASP A 20 -14.35 -3.68 2.01
N GLY A 21 -13.42 -4.30 1.29
CA GLY A 21 -13.68 -5.15 0.12
C GLY A 21 -14.23 -4.38 -1.08
N ILE A 22 -13.94 -3.08 -1.15
CA ILE A 22 -14.46 -2.18 -2.19
C ILE A 22 -13.57 -0.95 -2.33
N THR A 23 -13.41 -0.43 -3.55
CA THR A 23 -12.70 0.84 -3.77
C THR A 23 -13.42 2.02 -3.11
N THR A 24 -12.68 3.08 -2.80
CA THR A 24 -13.17 4.27 -2.07
C THR A 24 -14.27 5.00 -2.84
N ASP A 25 -14.29 4.88 -4.17
CA ASP A 25 -15.34 5.40 -5.05
C ASP A 25 -16.57 4.48 -5.16
N GLY A 26 -16.53 3.31 -4.52
CA GLY A 26 -17.62 2.32 -4.48
C GLY A 26 -17.80 1.51 -5.77
N ARG A 27 -16.90 1.62 -6.75
CA ARG A 27 -17.13 1.06 -8.10
C ARG A 27 -16.63 -0.37 -8.28
N THR A 28 -15.55 -0.75 -7.60
CA THR A 28 -14.88 -2.04 -7.81
C THR A 28 -14.91 -2.86 -6.53
N LYS A 29 -15.49 -4.06 -6.60
CA LYS A 29 -15.43 -5.05 -5.51
C LYS A 29 -14.05 -5.70 -5.45
N LEU A 30 -13.55 -5.89 -4.24
CA LEU A 30 -12.22 -6.41 -3.97
C LEU A 30 -12.32 -7.65 -3.08
N LYS A 31 -11.37 -8.56 -3.26
CA LYS A 31 -11.14 -9.62 -2.27
C LYS A 31 -10.47 -8.98 -1.05
N SER A 32 -10.90 -9.39 0.13
CA SER A 32 -10.22 -8.99 1.37
C SER A 32 -9.09 -9.98 1.69
N PRO A 33 -7.89 -9.50 2.04
CA PRO A 33 -6.83 -10.35 2.55
C PRO A 33 -7.19 -10.88 3.95
N SER A 34 -6.44 -11.86 4.43
CA SER A 34 -6.62 -12.44 5.76
C SER A 34 -6.24 -11.49 6.91
N GLY A 35 -5.44 -10.46 6.63
CA GLY A 35 -4.98 -9.48 7.61
C GLY A 35 -6.05 -8.47 8.06
N THR A 36 -5.92 -7.99 9.30
CA THR A 36 -6.87 -7.04 9.91
C THR A 36 -6.87 -5.65 9.26
N LEU A 37 -5.72 -5.21 8.74
CA LEU A 37 -5.53 -3.88 8.15
C LEU A 37 -5.99 -2.76 9.10
N SER A 38 -5.51 -2.84 10.33
CA SER A 38 -5.85 -1.93 11.42
C SER A 38 -5.19 -0.56 11.28
N THR A 39 -5.72 0.43 11.99
CA THR A 39 -5.10 1.76 12.10
C THR A 39 -3.69 1.70 12.67
N ALA A 40 -3.43 0.79 13.63
CA ALA A 40 -2.12 0.60 14.22
C ALA A 40 -1.08 0.14 13.18
N GLU A 41 -1.45 -0.81 12.33
CA GLU A 41 -0.58 -1.28 11.24
C GLU A 41 -0.30 -0.17 10.22
N ALA A 42 -1.29 0.66 9.88
CA ALA A 42 -1.07 1.81 8.99
C ALA A 42 -0.06 2.81 9.60
N ILE A 43 -0.17 3.11 10.90
CA ILE A 43 0.80 3.94 11.62
C ILE A 43 2.18 3.29 11.60
N SER A 44 2.29 1.99 11.83
CA SER A 44 3.55 1.25 11.78
C SER A 44 4.21 1.33 10.40
N VAL A 45 3.44 1.19 9.31
CA VAL A 45 3.93 1.34 7.94
C VAL A 45 4.49 2.74 7.70
N VAL A 46 3.73 3.78 8.05
CA VAL A 46 4.16 5.17 7.88
C VAL A 46 5.41 5.48 8.71
N THR A 47 5.44 5.01 9.97
CA THR A 47 6.57 5.24 10.87
C THR A 47 7.84 4.56 10.37
N GLY A 48 7.72 3.31 9.90
CA GLY A 48 8.82 2.59 9.27
C GLY A 48 9.32 3.28 8.00
N GLY A 49 8.40 3.75 7.15
CA GLY A 49 8.75 4.50 5.94
C GLY A 49 9.46 5.82 6.24
N LEU A 50 9.00 6.57 7.26
CA LEU A 50 9.67 7.80 7.69
C LEU A 50 11.09 7.53 8.20
N ALA A 51 11.29 6.42 8.93
CA ALA A 51 12.63 6.02 9.36
C ALA A 51 13.53 5.67 8.15
N LEU A 52 13.00 4.96 7.15
CA LEU A 52 13.74 4.66 5.92
C LEU A 52 14.12 5.93 5.17
N ALA A 53 13.18 6.85 4.97
CA ALA A 53 13.41 8.13 4.32
C ALA A 53 14.47 8.98 5.05
N ALA A 54 14.43 9.01 6.38
CA ALA A 54 15.37 9.78 7.20
C ALA A 54 16.79 9.19 7.23
N HIS A 55 16.92 7.86 7.22
CA HIS A 55 18.22 7.19 7.39
C HIS A 55 18.88 6.78 6.06
N PHE A 56 18.08 6.53 5.02
CA PHE A 56 18.55 5.98 3.75
C PHE A 56 18.08 6.77 2.52
N GLY A 57 17.17 7.73 2.69
CA GLY A 57 16.63 8.58 1.64
C GLY A 57 17.10 10.04 1.74
N ASP A 58 16.26 10.94 1.23
CA ASP A 58 16.46 12.39 1.25
C ASP A 58 15.63 13.09 2.36
N GLY A 59 15.11 12.32 3.31
CA GLY A 59 14.22 12.80 4.37
C GLY A 59 12.77 13.04 3.92
N VAL A 60 12.44 12.80 2.64
CA VAL A 60 11.07 12.89 2.13
C VAL A 60 10.49 11.48 2.01
N LEU A 61 9.31 11.26 2.59
CA LEU A 61 8.60 9.98 2.48
C LEU A 61 8.15 9.75 1.03
N ARG A 62 8.55 8.62 0.44
CA ARG A 62 8.22 8.24 -0.94
C ARG A 62 7.56 6.86 -0.98
N ALA A 63 6.95 6.55 -2.12
CA ALA A 63 6.33 5.25 -2.39
C ALA A 63 7.22 4.04 -2.04
N GLY A 64 8.52 4.11 -2.34
CA GLY A 64 9.48 3.05 -2.04
C GLY A 64 9.60 2.74 -0.55
N ASP A 65 9.51 3.78 0.29
CA ASP A 65 9.69 3.67 1.74
C ASP A 65 8.50 2.96 2.42
N VAL A 66 7.31 3.04 1.83
CA VAL A 66 6.09 2.43 2.37
C VAL A 66 5.75 1.07 1.73
N ALA A 67 6.24 0.80 0.52
CA ALA A 67 5.82 -0.36 -0.28
C ALA A 67 6.02 -1.71 0.43
N ALA A 68 7.22 -1.95 1.01
CA ALA A 68 7.52 -3.20 1.71
C ALA A 68 6.68 -3.33 3.00
N GLY A 69 6.46 -2.23 3.72
CA GLY A 69 5.62 -2.20 4.91
C GLY A 69 4.16 -2.56 4.60
N ILE A 70 3.60 -2.01 3.53
CA ILE A 70 2.25 -2.35 3.07
C ILE A 70 2.17 -3.82 2.69
N LEU A 71 3.13 -4.33 1.91
CA LEU A 71 3.16 -5.74 1.52
C LEU A 71 3.14 -6.66 2.76
N GLY A 72 3.97 -6.38 3.77
CA GLY A 72 4.01 -7.17 5.00
C GLY A 72 2.74 -7.08 5.86
N ALA A 73 2.01 -5.97 5.78
CA ALA A 73 0.73 -5.81 6.46
C ALA A 73 -0.41 -6.54 5.72
N VAL A 74 -0.42 -6.48 4.39
CA VAL A 74 -1.46 -7.08 3.53
C VAL A 74 -1.28 -8.59 3.39
N VAL A 75 -0.06 -9.06 3.19
CA VAL A 75 0.24 -10.47 2.90
C VAL A 75 0.65 -11.20 4.17
N ARG A 76 -0.34 -11.71 4.91
CA ARG A 76 -0.14 -12.49 6.14
C ARG A 76 -0.05 -13.99 5.85
N ASP A 77 -0.90 -14.48 4.96
CA ASP A 77 -0.81 -15.81 4.36
C ASP A 77 -0.27 -15.68 2.92
N PRO A 78 0.99 -16.08 2.66
CA PRO A 78 1.57 -15.98 1.32
C PRO A 78 0.79 -16.70 0.22
N ALA A 79 0.08 -17.79 0.54
CA ALA A 79 -0.64 -18.57 -0.47
C ALA A 79 -1.92 -17.87 -0.93
N ALA A 80 -2.69 -17.32 0.01
CA ALA A 80 -3.96 -16.65 -0.29
C ALA A 80 -3.78 -15.16 -0.62
N ASP A 81 -3.04 -14.42 0.21
CA ASP A 81 -3.06 -12.96 0.19
C ASP A 81 -2.23 -12.38 -0.96
N ARG A 82 -1.21 -13.09 -1.47
CA ARG A 82 -0.44 -12.65 -2.65
C ARG A 82 -1.32 -12.49 -3.88
N VAL A 83 -2.32 -13.36 -4.04
CA VAL A 83 -3.26 -13.29 -5.16
C VAL A 83 -4.12 -12.03 -5.03
N VAL A 84 -4.67 -11.80 -3.83
CA VAL A 84 -5.47 -10.60 -3.52
C VAL A 84 -4.68 -9.33 -3.77
N TRP A 85 -3.46 -9.26 -3.24
CA TRP A 85 -2.57 -8.11 -3.41
C TRP A 85 -2.25 -7.82 -4.87
N ARG A 86 -1.89 -8.85 -5.64
CA ARG A 86 -1.60 -8.71 -7.07
C ARG A 86 -2.82 -8.24 -7.86
N GLU A 87 -3.99 -8.82 -7.61
CA GLU A 87 -5.23 -8.39 -8.29
C GLU A 87 -5.55 -6.92 -8.00
N TYR A 88 -5.41 -6.48 -6.75
CA TYR A 88 -5.59 -5.08 -6.36
C TYR A 88 -4.59 -4.15 -7.06
N LEU A 89 -3.31 -4.54 -7.12
CA LEU A 89 -2.29 -3.75 -7.81
C LEU A 89 -2.60 -3.59 -9.31
N GLU A 90 -2.93 -4.68 -10.00
CA GLU A 90 -3.14 -4.67 -11.46
C GLU A 90 -4.47 -4.03 -11.86
N THR A 91 -5.51 -4.14 -11.03
CA THR A 91 -6.88 -3.71 -11.40
C THR A 91 -7.22 -2.32 -10.88
N VAL A 92 -6.69 -1.95 -9.71
CA VAL A 92 -7.02 -0.67 -9.04
C VAL A 92 -5.86 0.30 -9.11
N VAL A 93 -4.70 -0.11 -8.60
CA VAL A 93 -3.57 0.81 -8.42
C VAL A 93 -2.95 1.24 -9.75
N ARG A 94 -2.82 0.30 -10.69
CA ARG A 94 -2.26 0.55 -12.03
C ARG A 94 -3.05 1.59 -12.82
N GLU A 95 -4.37 1.56 -12.73
CA GLU A 95 -5.29 2.42 -13.48
C GLU A 95 -5.59 3.74 -12.75
N ARG A 96 -5.09 3.92 -11.52
CA ARG A 96 -5.36 5.11 -10.71
C ARG A 96 -4.39 6.24 -11.06
N ASP A 97 -4.96 7.36 -11.48
CA ASP A 97 -4.20 8.57 -11.80
C ASP A 97 -3.30 9.00 -10.65
N GLY A 98 -2.03 9.28 -10.97
CA GLY A 98 -1.04 9.71 -9.99
C GLY A 98 -0.52 8.63 -9.04
N TRP A 99 -0.75 7.33 -9.32
CA TRP A 99 -0.25 6.21 -8.50
C TRP A 99 0.81 5.35 -9.22
N ALA A 100 1.31 5.79 -10.37
CA ALA A 100 2.25 5.01 -11.19
C ALA A 100 3.58 4.70 -10.49
N ASP A 101 4.09 5.62 -9.67
CA ASP A 101 5.29 5.43 -8.83
C ASP A 101 5.03 4.42 -7.71
N PHE A 102 3.88 4.53 -7.04
CA PHE A 102 3.45 3.58 -6.01
C PHE A 102 3.26 2.17 -6.58
N TYR A 103 2.60 2.05 -7.74
CA TYR A 103 2.46 0.79 -8.46
C TYR A 103 3.82 0.12 -8.71
N ARG A 104 4.80 0.88 -9.24
CA ARG A 104 6.14 0.36 -9.53
C ARG A 104 6.85 -0.10 -8.26
N ALA A 105 6.84 0.70 -7.20
CA ALA A 105 7.46 0.37 -5.93
C ALA A 105 6.85 -0.92 -5.32
N CYS A 106 5.52 -1.04 -5.32
CA CYS A 106 4.84 -2.23 -4.85
C CYS A 106 5.16 -3.47 -5.70
N ARG A 107 5.26 -3.34 -7.03
CA ARG A 107 5.65 -4.44 -7.92
C ARG A 107 7.07 -4.92 -7.67
N GLU A 108 8.00 -4.00 -7.42
CA GLU A 108 9.41 -4.31 -7.14
C GLU A 108 9.57 -5.15 -5.86
N VAL A 109 8.90 -4.75 -4.77
CA VAL A 109 8.98 -5.49 -3.50
C VAL A 109 8.15 -6.78 -3.48
N SER A 110 7.23 -6.96 -4.43
CA SER A 110 6.38 -8.15 -4.54
C SER A 110 7.00 -9.29 -5.36
N GLY A 111 8.22 -9.09 -5.88
CA GLY A 111 8.98 -10.08 -6.66
C GLY A 111 9.15 -11.43 -5.98
#